data_AF-A0AAN4YCD1-F1
#
_entry.id   AF-A0AAN4YCD1-F1
#
_cell.length_a   1.000
_cell.length_b   1.000
_cell.length_c   1.000
_cell.angle_alpha   90.00
_cell.angle_beta   90.00
_cell.angle_gamma   90.00
#
_symmetry.space_group_name_H-M   'P 1'
#
loop_
_entity.id
_entity.type
_entity.pdbx_description
1 polymer ?
#
loop_
_entity_poly.entity_id
_entity_poly.type
_entity_poly.pdbx_seq_one_letter_code
_entity_poly.pdbx_strand_id
1 'polypeptide(L)'
;MIDQCEGVIAKQKGLIIAKTEELRVVKQRMEDGWALVKKLSARQALIEETRPRETTVIVELRQELAVKKGQLIIAQGKLRHVQDDTTAKERSLCERVAQLEQQLAREREQAEADSLSEHRSLRAELQTRKDQLVTLEHRLAAAEARERQSRGHIDTEHQNLVIRNNELVAQNQELMAQCQASQTEHDRLELQVSDSSVAIQERDAALGRVILLETELVTTKSSAESVVRQAQESLAHAYKADVALRQSMPDLQHTCDLTLAQERATADQAQKRASDLTAEVNVLQGKIGMAMRDAQRSHNQAAAAERTIQILEHRLSRWEASHSSQEIPKRPSRYVGSISTALAQSQVTVSQQQTEINDLRRQLGEAKQGFLWPSEQVAQEGVQKLWEVLSNEKRARTEDNIRWSRKTRELEDECQKLRISLSNAAASTPVRR
;
A
#
# COMPACT_ATOMS: atom_id res chain seq x y z
N MET A 1 138.80 -6.53 216.86
CA MET A 1 137.42 -6.74 217.39
C MET A 1 136.48 -5.66 216.83
N ILE A 2 136.61 -5.30 215.55
CA ILE A 2 135.79 -4.24 214.91
C ILE A 2 135.33 -4.72 213.53
N ASP A 3 136.25 -5.36 212.81
CA ASP A 3 136.19 -5.83 211.42
C ASP A 3 135.04 -6.82 211.12
N GLN A 4 134.54 -7.53 212.14
CA GLN A 4 133.44 -8.49 211.99
C GLN A 4 132.05 -7.84 211.94
N CYS A 5 131.89 -6.58 212.39
CA CYS A 5 130.58 -5.91 212.40
C CYS A 5 130.25 -5.24 211.06
N GLU A 6 131.22 -4.63 210.38
CA GLU A 6 130.99 -3.91 209.13
C GLU A 6 130.58 -4.84 207.97
N GLY A 7 131.18 -6.04 207.90
CA GLY A 7 130.88 -7.04 206.86
C GLY A 7 129.43 -7.54 206.86
N VAL A 8 128.74 -7.50 208.00
CA VAL A 8 127.32 -7.86 208.11
C VAL A 8 126.43 -6.75 207.56
N ILE A 9 126.71 -5.49 207.93
CA ILE A 9 125.95 -4.31 207.50
C ILE A 9 126.05 -4.11 205.98
N ALA A 10 127.24 -4.33 205.40
CA ALA A 10 127.45 -4.28 203.95
C ALA A 10 126.59 -5.32 203.21
N LYS A 11 126.55 -6.57 203.70
CA LYS A 11 125.68 -7.63 203.15
C LYS A 11 124.19 -7.26 203.22
N GLN A 12 123.72 -6.75 204.36
CA GLN A 12 122.31 -6.38 204.52
C GLN A 12 121.90 -5.21 203.61
N LYS A 13 122.75 -4.18 203.43
CA LYS A 13 122.49 -3.11 202.46
C LYS A 13 122.38 -3.62 201.03
N GLY A 14 123.29 -4.50 200.59
CA GLY A 14 123.22 -5.11 199.26
C GLY A 14 121.94 -5.92 199.02
N LEU A 15 121.49 -6.66 200.04
CA LEU A 15 120.27 -7.49 199.97
C LEU A 15 119.00 -6.64 199.89
N ILE A 16 118.94 -5.51 200.61
CA ILE A 16 117.83 -4.54 200.51
C ILE A 16 117.75 -3.94 199.10
N ILE A 17 118.88 -3.49 198.52
CA ILE A 17 118.93 -2.90 197.17
C ILE A 17 118.44 -3.93 196.13
N ALA A 18 118.93 -5.17 196.19
CA ALA A 18 118.48 -6.25 195.30
C ALA A 18 116.97 -6.52 195.41
N LYS A 19 116.42 -6.58 196.63
CA LYS A 19 114.97 -6.79 196.83
C LYS A 19 114.13 -5.61 196.36
N THR A 20 114.60 -4.37 196.48
CA THR A 20 113.90 -3.19 195.95
C THR A 20 113.85 -3.23 194.42
N GLU A 21 114.93 -3.63 193.76
CA GLU A 21 114.99 -3.70 192.30
C GLU A 21 114.17 -4.88 191.73
N GLU A 22 114.18 -6.05 192.38
CA GLU A 22 113.25 -7.14 192.06
C GLU A 22 111.79 -6.67 192.11
N LEU A 23 111.40 -5.93 193.16
CA LEU A 23 110.04 -5.45 193.35
C LEU A 23 109.67 -4.39 192.28
N ARG A 24 110.62 -3.54 191.88
CA ARG A 24 110.47 -2.62 190.73
C ARG A 24 110.22 -3.37 189.42
N VAL A 25 111.00 -4.41 189.13
CA VAL A 25 110.85 -5.24 187.91
C VAL A 25 109.53 -6.02 187.91
N VAL A 26 109.11 -6.57 189.05
CA VAL A 26 107.81 -7.25 189.19
C VAL A 26 106.65 -6.27 188.97
N LYS A 27 106.73 -5.06 189.53
CA LYS A 27 105.72 -4.01 189.31
C LYS A 27 105.62 -3.63 187.82
N GLN A 28 106.74 -3.37 187.15
CA GLN A 28 106.77 -3.06 185.72
C GLN A 28 106.10 -4.17 184.90
N ARG A 29 106.46 -5.45 185.13
CA ARG A 29 105.83 -6.59 184.45
C ARG A 29 104.32 -6.69 184.68
N MET A 30 103.84 -6.32 185.87
CA MET A 30 102.42 -6.31 186.17
C MET A 30 101.68 -5.19 185.42
N GLU A 31 102.28 -3.99 185.33
CA GLU A 31 101.75 -2.86 184.57
C GLU A 31 101.74 -3.14 183.05
N ASP A 32 102.82 -3.70 182.50
CA ASP A 32 102.92 -4.15 181.11
C ASP A 32 101.87 -5.23 180.78
N GLY A 33 101.69 -6.19 181.68
CA GLY A 33 100.67 -7.24 181.56
C GLY A 33 99.25 -6.69 181.60
N TRP A 34 98.97 -5.72 182.48
CA TRP A 34 97.66 -5.04 182.55
C TRP A 34 97.38 -4.22 181.29
N ALA A 35 98.40 -3.57 180.72
CA ALA A 35 98.31 -2.86 179.44
C ALA A 35 98.03 -3.82 178.27
N LEU A 36 98.60 -5.03 178.28
CA LEU A 36 98.30 -6.07 177.29
C LEU A 36 96.86 -6.58 177.41
N VAL A 37 96.39 -6.89 178.63
CA VAL A 37 94.98 -7.27 178.88
C VAL A 37 94.03 -6.20 178.36
N LYS A 38 94.28 -4.92 178.67
CA LYS A 38 93.45 -3.79 178.20
C LYS A 38 93.38 -3.70 176.67
N LYS A 39 94.50 -3.96 175.97
CA LYS A 39 94.53 -4.02 174.48
C LYS A 39 93.74 -5.21 173.93
N LEU A 40 93.83 -6.37 174.56
CA LEU A 40 93.08 -7.56 174.14
C LEU A 40 91.58 -7.41 174.37
N SER A 41 91.14 -6.89 175.53
CA SER A 41 89.73 -6.59 175.81
C SER A 41 89.14 -5.56 174.84
N ALA A 42 89.90 -4.52 174.48
CA ALA A 42 89.45 -3.54 173.46
C ALA A 42 89.27 -4.19 172.07
N ARG A 43 90.14 -5.14 171.71
CA ARG A 43 90.03 -5.87 170.43
C ARG A 43 88.87 -6.89 170.45
N GLN A 44 88.62 -7.53 171.58
CA GLN A 44 87.47 -8.41 171.78
C GLN A 44 86.15 -7.64 171.61
N ALA A 45 86.01 -6.51 172.30
CA ALA A 45 84.82 -5.66 172.20
C ALA A 45 84.54 -5.17 170.77
N LEU A 46 85.58 -4.78 170.03
CA LEU A 46 85.44 -4.39 168.61
C LEU A 46 84.91 -5.53 167.74
N ILE A 47 85.42 -6.76 167.92
CA ILE A 47 84.97 -7.94 167.17
C ILE A 47 83.52 -8.31 167.54
N GLU A 48 83.14 -8.17 168.80
CA GLU A 48 81.76 -8.41 169.25
C GLU A 48 80.78 -7.34 168.74
N GLU A 49 81.24 -6.11 168.45
CA GLU A 49 80.43 -5.07 167.80
C GLU A 49 80.32 -5.23 166.26
N THR A 50 81.39 -5.62 165.55
CA THR A 50 81.34 -5.73 164.07
C THR A 50 80.69 -7.02 163.58
N ARG A 51 80.93 -8.16 164.24
CA ARG A 51 80.42 -9.48 163.84
C ARG A 51 78.90 -9.56 163.62
N PRO A 52 78.02 -8.96 164.45
CA PRO A 52 76.59 -8.93 164.13
C PRO A 52 76.27 -8.11 162.86
N ARG A 53 76.96 -6.98 162.62
CA ARG A 53 76.77 -6.16 161.41
C ARG A 53 77.18 -6.93 160.15
N GLU A 54 78.34 -7.59 160.19
CA GLU A 54 78.81 -8.48 159.12
C GLU A 54 77.82 -9.61 158.84
N THR A 55 77.24 -10.20 159.89
CA THR A 55 76.24 -11.28 159.77
C THR A 55 74.95 -10.78 159.10
N THR A 56 74.46 -9.58 159.47
CA THR A 56 73.29 -8.95 158.82
C THR A 56 73.56 -8.70 157.34
N VAL A 57 74.69 -8.10 156.97
CA VAL A 57 75.05 -7.84 155.57
C VAL A 57 75.15 -9.13 154.74
N ILE A 58 75.67 -10.22 155.34
CA ILE A 58 75.70 -11.54 154.68
C ILE A 58 74.29 -12.11 154.46
N VAL A 59 73.34 -11.85 155.35
CA VAL A 59 71.93 -12.26 155.18
C VAL A 59 71.25 -11.39 154.10
N GLU A 60 71.44 -10.08 154.13
CA GLU A 60 70.91 -9.14 153.13
C GLU A 60 71.41 -9.47 151.72
N LEU A 61 72.72 -9.66 151.54
CA LEU A 61 73.29 -10.05 150.23
C LEU A 61 72.79 -11.41 149.74
N ARG A 62 72.48 -12.36 150.65
CA ARG A 62 71.85 -13.65 150.28
C ARG A 62 70.39 -13.46 149.88
N GLN A 63 69.65 -12.59 150.56
CA GLN A 63 68.26 -12.23 150.23
C GLN A 63 68.20 -11.55 148.85
N GLU A 64 69.08 -10.58 148.60
CA GLU A 64 69.21 -9.91 147.30
C GLU A 64 69.61 -10.88 146.19
N LEU A 65 70.60 -11.75 146.43
CA LEU A 65 71.01 -12.77 145.46
C LEU A 65 69.86 -13.72 145.11
N ALA A 66 69.04 -14.12 146.09
CA ALA A 66 67.85 -14.94 145.86
C ALA A 66 66.79 -14.19 145.03
N VAL A 67 66.50 -12.93 145.35
CA VAL A 67 65.59 -12.06 144.58
C VAL A 67 66.09 -11.85 143.16
N LYS A 68 67.38 -11.56 142.96
CA LYS A 68 68.00 -11.37 141.65
C LYS A 68 68.02 -12.65 140.82
N LYS A 69 68.26 -13.81 141.45
CA LYS A 69 68.16 -15.12 140.81
C LYS A 69 66.72 -15.44 140.39
N GLY A 70 65.73 -15.10 141.20
CA GLY A 70 64.30 -15.18 140.83
C GLY A 70 63.95 -14.26 139.66
N GLN A 71 64.36 -13.00 139.71
CA GLN A 71 64.19 -12.03 138.61
C GLN A 71 64.83 -12.52 137.30
N LEU A 72 66.03 -13.11 137.38
CA LEU A 72 66.74 -13.68 136.22
C LEU A 72 65.98 -14.89 135.62
N ILE A 73 65.48 -15.80 136.46
CA ILE A 73 64.69 -16.96 135.99
C ILE A 73 63.40 -16.49 135.29
N ILE A 74 62.70 -15.50 135.86
CA ILE A 74 61.50 -14.91 135.24
C ILE A 74 61.84 -14.21 133.92
N ALA A 75 62.95 -13.47 133.86
CA ALA A 75 63.40 -12.82 132.63
C ALA A 75 63.79 -13.83 131.54
N GLN A 76 64.50 -14.91 131.90
CA GLN A 76 64.83 -16.01 130.98
C GLN A 76 63.61 -16.81 130.52
N GLY A 77 62.56 -16.91 131.34
CA GLY A 77 61.27 -17.50 130.95
C GLY A 77 60.53 -16.63 129.95
N LYS A 78 60.44 -15.32 130.21
CA LYS A 78 59.85 -14.35 129.27
C LYS A 78 60.61 -14.28 127.94
N LEU A 79 61.95 -14.28 127.98
CA LEU A 79 62.78 -14.28 126.79
C LEU A 79 62.54 -15.53 125.94
N ARG A 80 62.50 -16.73 126.55
CA ARG A 80 62.18 -17.97 125.84
C ARG A 80 60.79 -17.92 125.21
N HIS A 81 59.75 -17.54 125.96
CA HIS A 81 58.40 -17.41 125.40
C HIS A 81 58.36 -16.46 124.19
N VAL A 82 59.08 -15.32 124.23
CA VAL A 82 59.17 -14.40 123.08
C VAL A 82 59.96 -15.01 121.91
N GLN A 83 61.00 -15.82 122.16
CA GLN A 83 61.73 -16.56 121.12
C GLN A 83 60.87 -17.67 120.48
N ASP A 84 60.11 -18.41 121.28
CA ASP A 84 59.19 -19.44 120.82
C ASP A 84 58.04 -18.80 119.99
N ASP A 85 57.46 -17.70 120.47
CA ASP A 85 56.44 -16.91 119.76
C ASP A 85 56.94 -16.32 118.44
N THR A 86 58.16 -15.76 118.42
CA THR A 86 58.73 -15.15 117.21
C THR A 86 59.09 -16.20 116.18
N THR A 87 59.71 -17.32 116.57
CA THR A 87 59.96 -18.42 115.64
C THR A 87 58.67 -19.10 115.17
N ALA A 88 57.60 -19.15 115.98
CA ALA A 88 56.29 -19.63 115.55
C ALA A 88 55.65 -18.71 114.48
N LYS A 89 55.74 -17.39 114.68
CA LYS A 89 55.29 -16.38 113.70
C LYS A 89 56.13 -16.43 112.41
N GLU A 90 57.44 -16.59 112.54
CA GLU A 90 58.38 -16.75 111.42
C GLU A 90 58.04 -17.98 110.56
N ARG A 91 57.90 -19.17 111.19
CA ARG A 91 57.46 -20.39 110.48
C ARG A 91 56.13 -20.20 109.75
N SER A 92 55.13 -19.62 110.42
CA SER A 92 53.81 -19.37 109.83
C SER A 92 53.85 -18.36 108.68
N LEU A 93 54.73 -17.35 108.73
CA LEU A 93 54.97 -16.42 107.63
C LEU A 93 55.69 -17.11 106.45
N CYS A 94 56.71 -17.93 106.71
CA CYS A 94 57.38 -18.72 105.67
C CYS A 94 56.43 -19.71 104.99
N GLU A 95 55.57 -20.40 105.74
CA GLU A 95 54.51 -21.27 105.19
C GLU A 95 53.51 -20.47 104.33
N ARG A 96 53.11 -19.27 104.77
CA ARG A 96 52.22 -18.39 104.00
C ARG A 96 52.88 -17.87 102.73
N VAL A 97 54.17 -17.52 102.76
CA VAL A 97 54.93 -17.09 101.58
C VAL A 97 55.01 -18.24 100.58
N ALA A 98 55.41 -19.45 101.01
CA ALA A 98 55.47 -20.61 100.13
C ALA A 98 54.10 -20.98 99.51
N GLN A 99 52.99 -20.80 100.26
CA GLN A 99 51.64 -20.95 99.72
C GLN A 99 51.32 -19.91 98.62
N LEU A 100 51.65 -18.63 98.86
CA LEU A 100 51.42 -17.54 97.91
C LEU A 100 52.30 -17.66 96.67
N GLU A 101 53.57 -18.06 96.81
CA GLU A 101 54.47 -18.35 95.70
C GLU A 101 53.95 -19.52 94.85
N GLN A 102 53.43 -20.58 95.48
CA GLN A 102 52.82 -21.70 94.77
C GLN A 102 51.49 -21.32 94.09
N GLN A 103 50.70 -20.42 94.67
CA GLN A 103 49.50 -19.88 94.01
C GLN A 103 49.88 -19.03 92.80
N LEU A 104 50.83 -18.10 92.95
CA LEU A 104 51.33 -17.23 91.88
C LEU A 104 51.96 -18.03 90.73
N ALA A 105 52.66 -19.14 91.03
CA ALA A 105 53.18 -20.05 90.02
C ALA A 105 52.05 -20.71 89.21
N ARG A 106 51.04 -21.29 89.88
CA ARG A 106 49.88 -21.91 89.21
C ARG A 106 49.07 -20.91 88.38
N GLU A 107 48.85 -19.70 88.89
CA GLU A 107 48.12 -18.64 88.18
C GLU A 107 48.87 -18.19 86.91
N ARG A 108 50.21 -18.16 86.93
CA ARG A 108 51.04 -17.90 85.74
C ARG A 108 50.99 -19.07 84.76
N GLU A 109 51.20 -20.30 85.22
CA GLU A 109 51.13 -21.51 84.38
C GLU A 109 49.76 -21.62 83.70
N GLN A 110 48.67 -21.32 84.40
CA GLN A 110 47.31 -21.31 83.86
C GLN A 110 47.13 -20.19 82.83
N ALA A 111 47.53 -18.94 83.13
CA ALA A 111 47.40 -17.82 82.20
C ALA A 111 48.27 -17.99 80.93
N GLU A 112 49.45 -18.60 81.05
CA GLU A 112 50.28 -18.99 79.92
C GLU A 112 49.63 -20.12 79.10
N ALA A 113 49.05 -21.13 79.75
CA ALA A 113 48.32 -22.20 79.05
C ALA A 113 47.09 -21.68 78.30
N ASP A 114 46.30 -20.80 78.93
CA ASP A 114 45.08 -20.22 78.35
C ASP A 114 45.42 -19.31 77.17
N SER A 115 46.37 -18.39 77.31
CA SER A 115 46.81 -17.52 76.20
C SER A 115 47.47 -18.30 75.05
N LEU A 116 48.21 -19.38 75.34
CA LEU A 116 48.69 -20.30 74.31
C LEU A 116 47.54 -21.07 73.63
N SER A 117 46.43 -21.32 74.32
CA SER A 117 45.24 -21.94 73.72
C SER A 117 44.50 -20.97 72.79
N GLU A 118 44.30 -19.71 73.21
CA GLU A 118 43.69 -18.65 72.40
C GLU A 118 44.53 -18.38 71.14
N HIS A 119 45.85 -18.22 71.28
CA HIS A 119 46.76 -18.05 70.15
C HIS A 119 46.78 -19.25 69.19
N ARG A 120 46.43 -20.46 69.65
CA ARG A 120 46.24 -21.63 68.78
C ARG A 120 44.88 -21.59 68.07
N SER A 121 43.79 -21.23 68.76
CA SER A 121 42.45 -21.07 68.15
C SER A 121 42.46 -20.01 67.06
N LEU A 122 42.91 -18.80 67.40
CA LEU A 122 42.99 -17.66 66.47
C LEU A 122 43.85 -17.97 65.24
N ARG A 123 44.91 -18.79 65.39
CA ARG A 123 45.74 -19.26 64.26
C ARG A 123 45.02 -20.27 63.38
N ALA A 124 44.27 -21.21 63.97
CA ALA A 124 43.46 -22.17 63.24
C ALA A 124 42.29 -21.49 62.49
N GLU A 125 41.64 -20.51 63.13
CA GLU A 125 40.62 -19.67 62.50
C GLU A 125 41.19 -18.83 61.35
N LEU A 126 42.34 -18.16 61.55
CA LEU A 126 43.02 -17.40 60.49
C LEU A 126 43.37 -18.28 59.29
N GLN A 127 43.89 -19.48 59.53
CA GLN A 127 44.20 -20.44 58.46
C GLN A 127 42.92 -20.89 57.74
N THR A 128 41.85 -21.22 58.48
CA THR A 128 40.54 -21.59 57.91
C THR A 128 39.97 -20.46 57.05
N ARG A 129 40.08 -19.20 57.49
CA ARG A 129 39.66 -18.02 56.72
C ARG A 129 40.52 -17.82 55.45
N LYS A 130 41.83 -18.07 55.53
CA LYS A 130 42.73 -18.02 54.37
C LYS A 130 42.35 -19.08 53.32
N ASP A 131 42.06 -20.31 53.74
CA ASP A 131 41.69 -21.39 52.82
C ASP A 131 40.29 -21.15 52.21
N GLN A 132 39.37 -20.53 52.95
CA GLN A 132 38.10 -20.02 52.42
C GLN A 132 38.30 -18.92 51.37
N LEU A 133 39.20 -17.95 51.60
CA LEU A 133 39.51 -16.89 50.64
C LEU A 133 40.10 -17.47 49.35
N VAL A 134 41.10 -18.34 49.44
CA VAL A 134 41.69 -19.04 48.27
C VAL A 134 40.61 -19.83 47.51
N THR A 135 39.66 -20.45 48.20
CA THR A 135 38.53 -21.16 47.56
C THR A 135 37.58 -20.19 46.83
N LEU A 136 37.35 -18.99 47.37
CA LEU A 136 36.53 -17.95 46.73
C LEU A 136 37.25 -17.33 45.52
N GLU A 137 38.56 -17.10 45.60
CA GLU A 137 39.40 -16.59 44.50
C GLU A 137 39.37 -17.55 43.29
N HIS A 138 39.56 -18.86 43.51
CA HIS A 138 39.44 -19.86 42.46
C HIS A 138 38.02 -19.91 41.85
N ARG A 139 36.97 -19.77 42.68
CA ARG A 139 35.57 -19.71 42.21
C ARG A 139 35.28 -18.45 41.41
N LEU A 140 35.88 -17.31 41.76
CA LEU A 140 35.78 -16.05 41.04
C LEU A 140 36.48 -16.16 39.68
N ALA A 141 37.74 -16.59 39.65
CA ALA A 141 38.48 -16.81 38.41
C ALA A 141 37.76 -17.78 37.45
N ALA A 142 37.19 -18.87 37.98
CA ALA A 142 36.38 -19.82 37.22
C ALA A 142 35.00 -19.26 36.79
N ALA A 143 34.47 -18.23 37.46
CA ALA A 143 33.29 -17.50 37.00
C ALA A 143 33.65 -16.52 35.87
N GLU A 144 34.69 -15.70 36.04
CA GLU A 144 35.16 -14.78 35.00
C GLU A 144 35.62 -15.51 33.73
N ALA A 145 36.26 -16.68 33.84
CA ALA A 145 36.67 -17.46 32.67
C ALA A 145 35.46 -17.91 31.83
N ARG A 146 34.38 -18.35 32.47
CA ARG A 146 33.11 -18.69 31.82
C ARG A 146 32.41 -17.46 31.24
N GLU A 147 32.48 -16.33 31.93
CA GLU A 147 31.87 -15.07 31.49
C GLU A 147 32.58 -14.52 30.23
N ARG A 148 33.92 -14.52 30.22
CA ARG A 148 34.74 -14.21 29.03
C ARG A 148 34.44 -15.16 27.87
N GLN A 149 34.29 -16.45 28.14
CA GLN A 149 33.90 -17.44 27.12
C GLN A 149 32.50 -17.19 26.56
N SER A 150 31.51 -16.86 27.41
CA SER A 150 30.15 -16.58 26.94
C SER A 150 30.06 -15.27 26.16
N ARG A 151 30.81 -14.22 26.57
CA ARG A 151 30.97 -12.99 25.76
C ARG A 151 31.53 -13.31 24.39
N GLY A 152 32.65 -14.04 24.32
CA GLY A 152 33.26 -14.42 23.04
C GLY A 152 32.32 -15.22 22.12
N HIS A 153 31.51 -16.13 22.68
CA HIS A 153 30.46 -16.81 21.92
C HIS A 153 29.42 -15.83 21.36
N ILE A 154 28.85 -14.96 22.22
CA ILE A 154 27.85 -13.96 21.82
C ILE A 154 28.42 -13.00 20.76
N ASP A 155 29.68 -12.59 20.88
CA ASP A 155 30.35 -11.74 19.89
C ASP A 155 30.47 -12.46 18.54
N THR A 156 30.83 -13.75 18.51
CA THR A 156 30.86 -14.53 17.25
C THR A 156 29.48 -14.79 16.66
N GLU A 157 28.45 -15.03 17.50
CA GLU A 157 27.06 -15.17 17.04
C GLU A 157 26.55 -13.86 16.44
N HIS A 158 26.83 -12.73 17.09
CA HIS A 158 26.50 -11.40 16.57
C HIS A 158 27.22 -11.10 15.25
N GLN A 159 28.51 -11.45 15.12
CA GLN A 159 29.26 -11.30 13.87
C GLN A 159 28.66 -12.14 12.73
N ASN A 160 28.31 -13.40 13.01
CA ASN A 160 27.62 -14.29 12.05
C ASN A 160 26.24 -13.74 11.64
N LEU A 161 25.47 -13.20 12.60
CA LEU A 161 24.17 -12.57 12.33
C LEU A 161 24.31 -11.28 11.49
N VAL A 162 25.35 -10.47 11.71
CA VAL A 162 25.64 -9.29 10.88
C VAL A 162 26.02 -9.69 9.45
N ILE A 163 26.87 -10.70 9.28
CA ILE A 163 27.21 -11.24 7.95
C ILE A 163 25.94 -11.73 7.25
N ARG A 164 25.12 -12.54 7.93
CA ARG A 164 23.87 -13.06 7.35
C ARG A 164 22.83 -11.97 7.07
N ASN A 165 22.80 -10.90 7.85
CA ASN A 165 21.94 -9.75 7.56
C ASN A 165 22.39 -9.03 6.29
N ASN A 166 23.70 -8.80 6.13
CA ASN A 166 24.26 -8.19 4.91
C ASN A 166 24.00 -9.04 3.66
N GLU A 167 24.11 -10.37 3.74
CA GLU A 167 23.72 -11.29 2.66
C GLU A 167 22.24 -11.12 2.26
N LEU A 168 21.34 -11.07 3.24
CA LEU A 168 19.90 -10.90 3.02
C LEU A 168 19.57 -9.51 2.47
N VAL A 169 20.29 -8.46 2.88
CA VAL A 169 20.15 -7.11 2.31
C VAL A 169 20.58 -7.09 0.84
N ALA A 170 21.70 -7.74 0.48
CA ALA A 170 22.13 -7.87 -0.91
C ALA A 170 21.12 -8.64 -1.76
N GLN A 171 20.58 -9.76 -1.25
CA GLN A 171 19.52 -10.52 -1.94
C GLN A 171 18.23 -9.71 -2.12
N ASN A 172 17.83 -8.89 -1.15
CA ASN A 172 16.68 -7.99 -1.31
C ASN A 172 16.95 -6.89 -2.35
N GLN A 173 18.16 -6.34 -2.42
CA GLN A 173 18.54 -5.37 -3.45
C GLN A 173 18.53 -6.00 -4.86
N GLU A 174 19.04 -7.23 -5.00
CA GLU A 174 18.96 -7.97 -6.27
C GLU A 174 17.53 -8.26 -6.68
N LEU A 175 16.68 -8.75 -5.77
CA LEU A 175 15.27 -9.00 -6.04
C LEU A 175 14.50 -7.72 -6.41
N MET A 176 14.77 -6.59 -5.74
CA MET A 176 14.19 -5.30 -6.13
C MET A 176 14.61 -4.87 -7.54
N ALA A 177 15.89 -5.07 -7.91
CA ALA A 177 16.36 -4.78 -9.27
C ALA A 177 15.72 -5.71 -10.31
N GLN A 178 15.56 -7.00 -10.01
CA GLN A 178 14.86 -7.96 -10.87
C GLN A 178 13.37 -7.61 -11.04
N CYS A 179 12.68 -7.20 -9.96
CA CYS A 179 11.31 -6.71 -10.02
C CYS A 179 11.18 -5.42 -10.84
N GLN A 180 12.09 -4.46 -10.68
CA GLN A 180 12.12 -3.23 -11.47
C GLN A 180 12.36 -3.50 -12.96
N ALA A 181 13.31 -4.37 -13.29
CA ALA A 181 13.56 -4.79 -14.69
C ALA A 181 12.33 -5.49 -15.29
N SER A 182 11.69 -6.38 -14.52
CA SER A 182 10.47 -7.07 -14.93
C SER A 182 9.30 -6.11 -15.17
N GLN A 183 9.17 -5.06 -14.33
CA GLN A 183 8.17 -4.00 -14.53
C GLN A 183 8.48 -3.21 -15.79
N THR A 184 9.72 -2.77 -16.02
CA THR A 184 10.06 -2.02 -17.24
C THR A 184 9.84 -2.81 -18.53
N GLU A 185 10.05 -4.14 -18.51
CA GLU A 185 9.69 -4.99 -19.65
C GLU A 185 8.17 -5.20 -19.79
N HIS A 186 7.42 -5.24 -18.68
CA HIS A 186 5.95 -5.27 -18.71
C HIS A 186 5.38 -3.98 -19.32
N ASP A 187 5.82 -2.81 -18.84
CA ASP A 187 5.41 -1.50 -19.33
C ASP A 187 5.75 -1.35 -20.84
N ARG A 188 6.93 -1.84 -21.25
CA ARG A 188 7.36 -1.88 -22.66
C ARG A 188 6.48 -2.78 -23.52
N LEU A 189 6.06 -3.93 -22.99
CA LEU A 189 5.16 -4.85 -23.69
C LEU A 189 3.71 -4.33 -23.75
N GLU A 190 3.22 -3.66 -22.71
CA GLU A 190 1.90 -3.02 -22.71
C GLU A 190 1.82 -1.89 -23.76
N LEU A 191 2.88 -1.07 -23.87
CA LEU A 191 3.01 -0.08 -24.93
C LEU A 191 3.05 -0.75 -26.32
N GLN A 192 3.87 -1.79 -26.49
CA GLN A 192 3.99 -2.52 -27.77
C GLN A 192 2.67 -3.19 -28.19
N VAL A 193 1.87 -3.70 -27.24
CA VAL A 193 0.53 -4.23 -27.50
C VAL A 193 -0.45 -3.11 -27.86
N SER A 194 -0.36 -1.95 -27.21
CA SER A 194 -1.17 -0.77 -27.53
C SER A 194 -0.90 -0.26 -28.94
N ASP A 195 0.37 -0.08 -29.32
CA ASP A 195 0.78 0.30 -30.68
C ASP A 195 0.31 -0.73 -31.72
N SER A 196 0.44 -2.03 -31.41
CA SER A 196 -0.04 -3.11 -32.27
C SER A 196 -1.56 -3.08 -32.46
N SER A 197 -2.31 -2.74 -31.41
CA SER A 197 -3.77 -2.59 -31.47
C SER A 197 -4.19 -1.41 -32.36
N VAL A 198 -3.49 -0.27 -32.25
CA VAL A 198 -3.70 0.88 -33.14
C VAL A 198 -3.41 0.51 -34.59
N ALA A 199 -2.28 -0.16 -34.86
CA ALA A 199 -1.93 -0.60 -36.22
C ALA A 199 -2.95 -1.59 -36.82
N ILE A 200 -3.53 -2.48 -36.00
CA ILE A 200 -4.63 -3.37 -36.41
C ILE A 200 -5.90 -2.56 -36.72
N GLN A 201 -6.26 -1.58 -35.87
CA GLN A 201 -7.42 -0.72 -36.09
C GLN A 201 -7.28 0.14 -37.36
N GLU A 202 -6.09 0.68 -37.63
CA GLU A 202 -5.80 1.43 -38.86
C GLU A 202 -5.85 0.53 -40.10
N ARG A 203 -5.30 -0.69 -40.03
CA ARG A 203 -5.39 -1.71 -41.08
C ARG A 203 -6.84 -2.05 -41.39
N ASP A 204 -7.67 -2.28 -40.37
CA ASP A 204 -9.05 -2.70 -40.56
C ASP A 204 -9.93 -1.55 -41.07
N ALA A 205 -9.65 -0.32 -40.64
CA ALA A 205 -10.24 0.88 -41.24
C ALA A 205 -9.79 1.08 -42.71
N ALA A 206 -8.55 0.72 -43.07
CA ALA A 206 -8.08 0.74 -44.45
C ALA A 206 -8.74 -0.33 -45.32
N LEU A 207 -8.88 -1.56 -44.82
CA LEU A 207 -9.62 -2.64 -45.48
C LEU A 207 -11.09 -2.26 -45.70
N GLY A 208 -11.74 -1.63 -44.71
CA GLY A 208 -13.09 -1.09 -44.87
C GLY A 208 -13.20 -0.05 -46.00
N ARG A 209 -12.21 0.84 -46.15
CA ARG A 209 -12.14 1.78 -47.28
C ARG A 209 -11.92 1.09 -48.63
N VAL A 210 -11.10 0.04 -48.69
CA VAL A 210 -10.89 -0.76 -49.91
C VAL A 210 -12.19 -1.43 -50.34
N ILE A 211 -12.91 -2.09 -49.43
CA ILE A 211 -14.19 -2.74 -49.73
C ILE A 211 -15.22 -1.74 -50.26
N LEU A 212 -15.31 -0.55 -49.67
CA LEU A 212 -16.18 0.53 -50.18
C LEU A 212 -15.79 0.91 -51.62
N LEU A 213 -14.51 1.20 -51.87
CA LEU A 213 -14.00 1.55 -53.21
C LEU A 213 -14.19 0.42 -54.24
N GLU A 214 -14.09 -0.85 -53.84
CA GLU A 214 -14.41 -1.98 -54.71
C GLU A 214 -15.91 -2.03 -55.06
N THR A 215 -16.80 -1.77 -54.11
CA THR A 215 -18.25 -1.67 -54.40
C THR A 215 -18.60 -0.45 -55.26
N GLU A 216 -17.94 0.69 -55.07
CA GLU A 216 -18.04 1.86 -55.94
C GLU A 216 -17.51 1.56 -57.35
N LEU A 217 -16.41 0.82 -57.48
CA LEU A 217 -15.87 0.38 -58.77
C LEU A 217 -16.85 -0.56 -59.50
N VAL A 218 -17.46 -1.52 -58.80
CA VAL A 218 -18.42 -2.47 -59.40
C VAL A 218 -19.73 -1.78 -59.82
N THR A 219 -20.23 -0.86 -59.00
CA THR A 219 -21.45 -0.08 -59.33
C THR A 219 -21.22 0.95 -60.44
N THR A 220 -20.09 1.68 -60.43
CA THR A 220 -19.74 2.59 -61.54
C THR A 220 -19.45 1.84 -62.83
N LYS A 221 -18.75 0.69 -62.78
CA LYS A 221 -18.52 -0.17 -63.95
C LYS A 221 -19.82 -0.70 -64.55
N SER A 222 -20.71 -1.29 -63.75
CA SER A 222 -21.98 -1.82 -64.25
C SER A 222 -22.92 -0.73 -64.77
N SER A 223 -22.89 0.46 -64.16
CA SER A 223 -23.56 1.66 -64.71
C SER A 223 -22.99 2.04 -66.09
N ALA A 224 -21.66 2.13 -66.22
CA ALA A 224 -20.99 2.44 -67.49
C ALA A 224 -21.25 1.38 -68.57
N GLU A 225 -21.23 0.10 -68.23
CA GLU A 225 -21.58 -1.01 -69.13
C GLU A 225 -23.05 -0.91 -69.60
N SER A 226 -23.98 -0.48 -68.72
CA SER A 226 -25.36 -0.22 -69.12
C SER A 226 -25.49 0.97 -70.07
N VAL A 227 -24.74 2.06 -69.84
CA VAL A 227 -24.72 3.24 -70.74
C VAL A 227 -24.11 2.87 -72.10
N VAL A 228 -23.00 2.11 -72.13
CA VAL A 228 -22.39 1.63 -73.37
C VAL A 228 -23.33 0.71 -74.14
N ARG A 229 -24.02 -0.20 -73.45
CA ARG A 229 -25.03 -1.08 -74.07
C ARG A 229 -26.19 -0.25 -74.64
N GLN A 230 -26.73 0.72 -73.91
CA GLN A 230 -27.79 1.61 -74.41
C GLN A 230 -27.32 2.46 -75.61
N ALA A 231 -26.06 2.89 -75.62
CA ALA A 231 -25.45 3.57 -76.76
C ALA A 231 -25.32 2.63 -77.99
N GLN A 232 -24.93 1.37 -77.79
CA GLN A 232 -24.89 0.36 -78.86
C GLN A 232 -26.29 0.01 -79.39
N GLU A 233 -27.29 -0.14 -78.51
CA GLU A 233 -28.69 -0.35 -78.86
C GLU A 233 -29.22 0.81 -79.72
N SER A 234 -29.05 2.06 -79.26
CA SER A 234 -29.48 3.26 -80.00
C SER A 234 -28.73 3.46 -81.32
N LEU A 235 -27.43 3.16 -81.38
CA LEU A 235 -26.65 3.14 -82.63
C LEU A 235 -27.17 2.08 -83.61
N ALA A 236 -27.52 0.88 -83.13
CA ALA A 236 -28.11 -0.17 -83.96
C ALA A 236 -29.53 0.20 -84.45
N HIS A 237 -30.31 0.95 -83.66
CA HIS A 237 -31.58 1.53 -84.12
C HIS A 237 -31.36 2.62 -85.17
N ALA A 238 -30.37 3.50 -85.00
CA ALA A 238 -30.02 4.52 -85.99
C ALA A 238 -29.55 3.91 -87.33
N TYR A 239 -28.71 2.87 -87.31
CA TYR A 239 -28.32 2.14 -88.52
C TYR A 239 -29.50 1.47 -89.22
N LYS A 240 -30.44 0.86 -88.47
CA LYS A 240 -31.67 0.30 -89.05
C LYS A 240 -32.53 1.39 -89.72
N ALA A 241 -32.62 2.58 -89.12
CA ALA A 241 -33.33 3.71 -89.71
C ALA A 241 -32.65 4.25 -90.97
N ASP A 242 -31.32 4.40 -90.98
CA ASP A 242 -30.56 4.80 -92.17
C ASP A 242 -30.70 3.79 -93.32
N VAL A 243 -30.65 2.48 -93.03
CA VAL A 243 -30.91 1.42 -94.02
C VAL A 243 -32.33 1.51 -94.57
N ALA A 244 -33.35 1.72 -93.72
CA ALA A 244 -34.73 1.88 -94.17
C ALA A 244 -34.93 3.13 -95.04
N LEU A 245 -34.28 4.26 -94.70
CA LEU A 245 -34.30 5.48 -95.51
C LEU A 245 -33.58 5.30 -96.86
N ARG A 246 -32.46 4.58 -96.88
CA ARG A 246 -31.77 4.19 -98.13
C ARG A 246 -32.60 3.25 -99.01
N GLN A 247 -33.47 2.44 -98.41
CA GLN A 247 -34.37 1.55 -99.14
C GLN A 247 -35.61 2.28 -99.69
N SER A 248 -36.13 3.29 -98.99
CA SER A 248 -37.28 4.08 -99.49
C SER A 248 -36.91 5.20 -100.46
N MET A 249 -35.64 5.67 -100.45
CA MET A 249 -35.14 6.66 -101.41
C MET A 249 -35.35 6.26 -102.89
N PRO A 250 -35.02 5.03 -103.34
CA PRO A 250 -35.34 4.55 -104.69
C PRO A 250 -36.83 4.57 -105.04
N ASP A 251 -37.72 4.18 -104.11
CA ASP A 251 -39.17 4.17 -104.35
C ASP A 251 -39.74 5.59 -104.46
N LEU A 252 -39.23 6.52 -103.63
CA LEU A 252 -39.56 7.94 -103.72
C LEU A 252 -39.04 8.56 -105.03
N GLN A 253 -37.82 8.21 -105.45
CA GLN A 253 -37.26 8.67 -106.72
C GLN A 253 -38.07 8.12 -107.91
N HIS A 254 -38.43 6.83 -107.89
CA HIS A 254 -39.25 6.22 -108.94
C HIS A 254 -40.65 6.85 -109.06
N THR A 255 -41.28 7.18 -107.92
CA THR A 255 -42.59 7.87 -107.93
C THR A 255 -42.50 9.33 -108.37
N CYS A 256 -41.40 10.04 -108.08
CA CYS A 256 -41.10 11.35 -108.68
C CYS A 256 -40.87 11.27 -110.19
N ASP A 257 -40.08 10.30 -110.68
CA ASP A 257 -39.82 10.13 -112.11
C ASP A 257 -41.10 9.75 -112.88
N LEU A 258 -41.94 8.90 -112.31
CA LEU A 258 -43.24 8.51 -112.88
C LEU A 258 -44.21 9.69 -112.99
N THR A 259 -44.32 10.52 -111.94
CA THR A 259 -45.19 11.71 -111.95
C THR A 259 -44.67 12.78 -112.92
N LEU A 260 -43.35 13.00 -113.00
CA LEU A 260 -42.74 13.87 -114.01
C LEU A 260 -42.96 13.39 -115.45
N ALA A 261 -42.95 12.07 -115.69
CA ALA A 261 -43.29 11.50 -117.00
C ALA A 261 -44.77 11.73 -117.35
N GLN A 262 -45.67 11.59 -116.38
CA GLN A 262 -47.11 11.79 -116.56
C GLN A 262 -47.47 13.26 -116.85
N GLU A 263 -46.85 14.22 -116.16
CA GLU A 263 -47.04 15.66 -116.42
C GLU A 263 -46.48 16.12 -117.79
N ARG A 264 -45.46 15.44 -118.32
CA ARG A 264 -45.00 15.69 -119.70
C ARG A 264 -46.04 15.23 -120.72
N ALA A 265 -46.65 14.06 -120.50
CA ALA A 265 -47.68 13.52 -121.40
C ALA A 265 -48.98 14.35 -121.40
N THR A 266 -49.37 14.95 -120.26
CA THR A 266 -50.51 15.87 -120.20
C THR A 266 -50.21 17.19 -120.91
N ALA A 267 -48.99 17.74 -120.74
CA ALA A 267 -48.54 18.95 -121.43
C ALA A 267 -48.53 18.78 -122.96
N ASP A 268 -47.95 17.69 -123.49
CA ASP A 268 -47.94 17.38 -124.93
C ASP A 268 -49.37 17.28 -125.50
N GLN A 269 -50.28 16.64 -124.76
CA GLN A 269 -51.69 16.53 -125.17
C GLN A 269 -52.41 17.90 -125.17
N ALA A 270 -52.09 18.78 -124.22
CA ALA A 270 -52.64 20.14 -124.17
C ALA A 270 -52.11 21.00 -125.34
N GLN A 271 -50.80 20.93 -125.62
CA GLN A 271 -50.19 21.68 -126.72
C GLN A 271 -50.74 21.25 -128.09
N LYS A 272 -51.02 19.96 -128.30
CA LYS A 272 -51.66 19.47 -129.52
C LYS A 272 -53.10 20.00 -129.71
N ARG A 273 -53.91 20.04 -128.64
CA ARG A 273 -55.25 20.66 -128.69
C ARG A 273 -55.18 22.15 -129.04
N ALA A 274 -54.15 22.86 -128.57
CA ALA A 274 -53.96 24.27 -128.88
C ALA A 274 -53.62 24.52 -130.36
N SER A 275 -52.80 23.67 -130.99
CA SER A 275 -52.53 23.77 -132.44
C SER A 275 -53.78 23.49 -133.29
N ASP A 276 -54.57 22.49 -132.91
CA ASP A 276 -55.78 22.10 -133.65
C ASP A 276 -56.84 23.22 -133.64
N LEU A 277 -57.12 23.80 -132.46
CA LEU A 277 -58.01 24.96 -132.32
C LEU A 277 -57.49 26.21 -133.06
N THR A 278 -56.17 26.41 -133.10
CA THR A 278 -55.56 27.53 -133.85
C THR A 278 -55.80 27.37 -135.36
N ALA A 279 -55.79 26.14 -135.89
CA ALA A 279 -56.14 25.90 -137.29
C ALA A 279 -57.62 26.21 -137.58
N GLU A 280 -58.55 25.82 -136.69
CA GLU A 280 -59.98 26.11 -136.84
C GLU A 280 -60.27 27.62 -136.86
N VAL A 281 -59.66 28.41 -135.96
CA VAL A 281 -59.84 29.86 -135.90
C VAL A 281 -59.42 30.54 -137.22
N ASN A 282 -58.29 30.13 -137.80
CA ASN A 282 -57.83 30.65 -139.09
C ASN A 282 -58.81 30.33 -140.24
N VAL A 283 -59.37 29.12 -140.27
CA VAL A 283 -60.39 28.71 -141.26
C VAL A 283 -61.69 29.53 -141.08
N LEU A 284 -62.09 29.82 -139.85
CA LEU A 284 -63.28 30.64 -139.56
C LEU A 284 -63.07 32.11 -139.95
N GLN A 285 -61.91 32.70 -139.65
CA GLN A 285 -61.57 34.05 -140.12
C GLN A 285 -61.57 34.14 -141.66
N GLY A 286 -61.04 33.13 -142.36
CA GLY A 286 -61.12 33.04 -143.82
C GLY A 286 -62.57 33.06 -144.35
N LYS A 287 -63.48 32.32 -143.70
CA LYS A 287 -64.92 32.31 -144.05
C LYS A 287 -65.59 33.67 -143.80
N ILE A 288 -65.32 34.31 -142.66
CA ILE A 288 -65.85 35.65 -142.34
C ILE A 288 -65.38 36.68 -143.39
N GLY A 289 -64.10 36.65 -143.76
CA GLY A 289 -63.55 37.52 -144.79
C GLY A 289 -64.15 37.32 -146.18
N MET A 290 -64.67 36.13 -146.51
CA MET A 290 -65.47 35.92 -147.72
C MET A 290 -66.87 36.53 -147.57
N ALA A 291 -67.60 36.18 -146.51
CA ALA A 291 -68.97 36.65 -146.27
C ALA A 291 -69.09 38.19 -146.23
N MET A 292 -68.11 38.89 -145.64
CA MET A 292 -68.08 40.37 -145.64
C MET A 292 -67.97 40.97 -147.04
N ARG A 293 -67.21 40.35 -147.95
CA ARG A 293 -67.07 40.82 -149.34
C ARG A 293 -68.33 40.58 -150.17
N ASP A 294 -69.07 39.53 -149.87
CA ASP A 294 -70.36 39.26 -150.53
C ASP A 294 -71.47 40.18 -150.02
N ALA A 295 -71.53 40.41 -148.71
CA ALA A 295 -72.42 41.40 -148.11
C ALA A 295 -72.18 42.82 -148.68
N GLN A 296 -70.92 43.25 -148.80
CA GLN A 296 -70.59 44.56 -149.37
C GLN A 296 -70.98 44.65 -150.86
N ARG A 297 -70.78 43.58 -151.64
CA ARG A 297 -71.22 43.54 -153.05
C ARG A 297 -72.74 43.63 -153.19
N SER A 298 -73.48 42.91 -152.34
CA SER A 298 -74.95 42.98 -152.29
C SER A 298 -75.44 44.39 -151.90
N HIS A 299 -74.86 45.01 -150.87
CA HIS A 299 -75.24 46.36 -150.45
C HIS A 299 -74.95 47.41 -151.54
N ASN A 300 -73.81 47.32 -152.22
CA ASN A 300 -73.47 48.21 -153.33
C ASN A 300 -74.44 48.05 -154.53
N GLN A 301 -74.95 46.84 -154.78
CA GLN A 301 -75.98 46.59 -155.79
C GLN A 301 -77.35 47.18 -155.39
N ALA A 302 -77.76 47.01 -154.12
CA ALA A 302 -78.99 47.60 -153.60
C ALA A 302 -78.98 49.14 -153.69
N ALA A 303 -77.91 49.78 -153.23
CA ALA A 303 -77.76 51.24 -153.28
C ALA A 303 -77.68 51.82 -154.71
N ALA A 304 -77.39 51.00 -155.73
CA ALA A 304 -77.51 51.40 -157.13
C ALA A 304 -78.96 51.28 -157.64
N ALA A 305 -79.67 50.22 -157.24
CA ALA A 305 -81.09 50.04 -157.56
C ALA A 305 -81.95 51.16 -156.95
N GLU A 306 -81.73 51.53 -155.69
CA GLU A 306 -82.48 52.59 -154.98
C GLU A 306 -82.39 53.96 -155.69
N ARG A 307 -81.20 54.35 -156.17
CA ARG A 307 -81.05 55.59 -156.97
C ARG A 307 -81.82 55.52 -158.29
N THR A 308 -81.90 54.34 -158.89
CA THR A 308 -82.66 54.11 -160.12
C THR A 308 -84.17 54.23 -159.85
N ILE A 309 -84.64 53.72 -158.70
CA ILE A 309 -86.02 53.84 -158.23
C ILE A 309 -86.39 55.31 -157.98
N GLN A 310 -85.58 56.08 -157.24
CA GLN A 310 -85.85 57.50 -156.96
C GLN A 310 -85.98 58.36 -158.23
N ILE A 311 -85.21 58.05 -159.28
CA ILE A 311 -85.31 58.71 -160.59
C ILE A 311 -86.62 58.35 -161.31
N LEU A 312 -87.17 57.16 -161.09
CA LEU A 312 -88.48 56.76 -161.62
C LEU A 312 -89.64 57.36 -160.81
N GLU A 313 -89.53 57.40 -159.48
CA GLU A 313 -90.52 58.01 -158.58
C GLU A 313 -90.67 59.52 -158.83
N HIS A 314 -89.58 60.25 -159.05
CA HIS A 314 -89.61 61.67 -159.44
C HIS A 314 -90.19 61.89 -160.86
N ARG A 315 -90.22 60.87 -161.72
CA ARG A 315 -90.89 60.94 -163.04
C ARG A 315 -92.38 60.61 -162.94
N LEU A 316 -92.75 59.61 -162.15
CA LEU A 316 -94.13 59.21 -161.87
C LEU A 316 -94.92 60.32 -161.17
N SER A 317 -94.31 61.02 -160.21
CA SER A 317 -94.93 62.16 -159.50
C SER A 317 -95.23 63.41 -160.36
N ARG A 318 -94.99 63.35 -161.68
CA ARG A 318 -95.46 64.34 -162.67
C ARG A 318 -96.50 63.81 -163.68
N TRP A 319 -96.82 62.52 -163.67
CA TRP A 319 -97.70 61.89 -164.66
C TRP A 319 -98.74 60.98 -164.01
N GLU A 320 -99.97 61.50 -163.94
CA GLU A 320 -101.24 60.78 -163.80
C GLU A 320 -101.45 60.06 -162.43
N ALA A 321 -102.52 60.25 -161.66
CA ALA A 321 -103.93 60.48 -161.99
C ALA A 321 -104.72 59.27 -162.54
N SER A 322 -104.30 58.02 -162.28
CA SER A 322 -105.17 56.81 -162.34
C SER A 322 -104.63 55.47 -161.74
N HIS A 323 -105.40 54.86 -160.81
CA HIS A 323 -105.67 53.40 -160.56
C HIS A 323 -104.66 52.34 -159.93
N SER A 324 -105.00 51.78 -158.71
CA SER A 324 -105.09 50.33 -158.20
C SER A 324 -103.96 49.35 -157.57
N SER A 325 -104.13 48.88 -156.27
CA SER A 325 -104.08 47.49 -155.55
C SER A 325 -102.89 46.60 -154.88
N GLN A 326 -103.01 46.15 -153.55
CA GLN A 326 -102.83 44.81 -152.72
C GLN A 326 -101.57 44.04 -151.95
N GLU A 327 -101.59 43.75 -150.55
CA GLU A 327 -101.61 42.50 -149.54
C GLU A 327 -100.54 41.41 -148.80
N ILE A 328 -100.66 41.03 -147.41
CA ILE A 328 -100.50 39.73 -146.45
C ILE A 328 -99.33 39.15 -145.35
N PRO A 329 -99.29 37.95 -144.51
CA PRO A 329 -98.62 37.62 -143.08
C PRO A 329 -97.94 36.13 -142.65
N LYS A 330 -97.62 35.33 -141.48
CA LYS A 330 -97.58 35.00 -139.89
C LYS A 330 -96.46 33.88 -139.37
N ARG A 331 -96.22 33.01 -138.25
CA ARG A 331 -96.69 32.39 -136.84
C ARG A 331 -95.75 31.26 -136.01
N PRO A 332 -95.64 31.01 -134.60
CA PRO A 332 -94.80 29.92 -133.78
C PRO A 332 -95.18 29.26 -132.28
N SER A 333 -94.49 28.23 -131.56
CA SER A 333 -94.45 27.78 -130.00
C SER A 333 -93.90 26.31 -129.40
N ARG A 334 -93.43 26.02 -128.07
CA ARG A 334 -93.26 24.65 -127.23
C ARG A 334 -92.78 24.53 -125.63
N TYR A 335 -92.52 23.33 -124.91
CA TYR A 335 -92.28 23.05 -123.35
C TYR A 335 -91.52 21.70 -122.71
N VAL A 336 -91.39 21.37 -121.32
CA VAL A 336 -90.40 20.43 -120.46
C VAL A 336 -90.83 19.62 -119.07
N GLY A 337 -90.03 18.68 -118.34
CA GLY A 337 -90.18 17.92 -116.94
C GLY A 337 -88.97 16.94 -116.37
N SER A 338 -88.73 16.09 -115.26
CA SER A 338 -89.21 15.54 -113.85
C SER A 338 -88.25 14.48 -112.99
N ILE A 339 -88.37 14.04 -111.64
CA ILE A 339 -87.40 13.20 -110.68
C ILE A 339 -87.91 12.35 -109.33
N SER A 340 -87.22 11.31 -108.62
CA SER A 340 -87.21 10.86 -107.08
C SER A 340 -86.71 9.41 -106.47
N THR A 341 -86.00 9.27 -105.27
CA THR A 341 -86.02 8.16 -104.17
C THR A 341 -84.91 8.20 -103.02
N ALA A 342 -85.17 8.00 -101.67
CA ALA A 342 -84.08 7.99 -100.61
C ALA A 342 -84.25 7.47 -99.10
N LEU A 343 -85.32 6.79 -98.61
CA LEU A 343 -85.66 6.80 -97.14
C LEU A 343 -85.10 5.71 -96.16
N ALA A 344 -84.43 4.64 -96.60
CA ALA A 344 -84.40 3.36 -95.84
C ALA A 344 -83.29 3.11 -94.78
N GLN A 345 -82.35 4.04 -94.51
CA GLN A 345 -81.07 3.69 -93.86
C GLN A 345 -80.99 3.78 -92.31
N SER A 346 -81.94 4.39 -91.61
CA SER A 346 -81.73 4.82 -90.21
C SER A 346 -81.86 3.76 -89.12
N GLN A 347 -82.35 2.55 -89.41
CA GLN A 347 -82.79 1.60 -88.37
C GLN A 347 -81.69 0.65 -87.84
N VAL A 348 -80.50 0.65 -88.43
CA VAL A 348 -79.42 -0.32 -88.12
C VAL A 348 -78.56 0.07 -86.91
N THR A 349 -78.45 1.35 -86.59
CA THR A 349 -77.46 1.87 -85.62
C THR A 349 -77.76 1.57 -84.15
N VAL A 350 -79.03 1.34 -83.78
CA VAL A 350 -79.45 1.21 -82.37
C VAL A 350 -78.98 -0.11 -81.74
N SER A 351 -78.92 -1.20 -82.51
CA SER A 351 -78.54 -2.52 -81.99
C SER A 351 -77.06 -2.62 -81.58
N GLN A 352 -76.21 -1.74 -82.10
CA GLN A 352 -74.75 -1.78 -81.90
C GLN A 352 -74.34 -1.39 -80.46
N GLN A 353 -75.12 -0.54 -79.78
CA GLN A 353 -74.74 0.05 -78.49
C GLN A 353 -75.08 -0.85 -77.27
N GLN A 354 -75.89 -1.89 -77.45
CA GLN A 354 -76.37 -2.72 -76.34
C GLN A 354 -75.35 -3.80 -75.89
N THR A 355 -74.34 -4.09 -76.71
CA THR A 355 -73.30 -5.10 -76.42
C THR A 355 -72.20 -4.57 -75.51
N GLU A 356 -71.68 -3.36 -75.74
CA GLU A 356 -70.56 -2.76 -74.98
C GLU A 356 -70.82 -2.68 -73.47
N ILE A 357 -72.07 -2.43 -73.07
CA ILE A 357 -72.49 -2.29 -71.67
C ILE A 357 -72.28 -3.58 -70.86
N ASN A 358 -72.31 -4.76 -71.49
CA ASN A 358 -72.16 -6.03 -70.80
C ASN A 358 -70.69 -6.40 -70.52
N ASP A 359 -69.75 -6.02 -71.41
CA ASP A 359 -68.33 -6.34 -71.22
C ASP A 359 -67.68 -5.57 -70.07
N LEU A 360 -68.05 -4.31 -69.87
CA LEU A 360 -67.55 -3.49 -68.76
C LEU A 360 -67.94 -4.06 -67.38
N ARG A 361 -69.05 -4.80 -67.27
CA ARG A 361 -69.47 -5.44 -66.01
C ARG A 361 -68.63 -6.67 -65.66
N ARG A 362 -68.03 -7.33 -66.65
CA ARG A 362 -67.16 -8.51 -66.45
C ARG A 362 -65.83 -8.11 -65.79
N GLN A 363 -65.20 -7.04 -66.28
CA GLN A 363 -63.91 -6.54 -65.80
C GLN A 363 -63.93 -6.10 -64.32
N LEU A 364 -65.08 -5.65 -63.80
CA LEU A 364 -65.24 -5.23 -62.40
C LEU A 364 -65.26 -6.42 -61.41
N GLY A 365 -65.53 -7.65 -61.87
CA GLY A 365 -65.53 -8.85 -61.03
C GLY A 365 -64.13 -9.36 -60.70
N GLU A 366 -63.27 -9.43 -61.71
CA GLU A 366 -61.92 -9.99 -61.63
C GLU A 366 -61.00 -9.14 -60.72
N ALA A 367 -61.19 -7.82 -60.70
CA ALA A 367 -60.41 -6.89 -59.89
C ALA A 367 -60.57 -7.05 -58.36
N LYS A 368 -61.53 -7.86 -57.86
CA LYS A 368 -61.84 -7.97 -56.42
C LYS A 368 -61.23 -9.17 -55.69
N GLN A 369 -60.54 -10.09 -56.37
CA GLN A 369 -59.93 -11.28 -55.74
C GLN A 369 -58.40 -11.25 -55.67
N GLY A 370 -57.74 -10.21 -56.20
CA GLY A 370 -56.28 -10.18 -56.38
C GLY A 370 -55.42 -9.65 -55.23
N PHE A 371 -56.00 -9.21 -54.09
CA PHE A 371 -55.23 -8.58 -53.00
C PHE A 371 -55.51 -9.23 -51.64
N LEU A 372 -54.55 -10.03 -51.17
CA LEU A 372 -54.52 -10.63 -49.84
C LEU A 372 -53.24 -10.17 -49.12
N TRP A 373 -53.39 -9.24 -48.19
CA TRP A 373 -52.35 -8.95 -47.19
C TRP A 373 -52.29 -10.07 -46.14
N PRO A 374 -51.13 -10.34 -45.52
CA PRO A 374 -51.07 -11.15 -44.30
C PRO A 374 -51.96 -10.55 -43.21
N SER A 375 -52.74 -11.38 -42.52
CA SER A 375 -53.74 -10.90 -41.55
C SER A 375 -53.10 -10.11 -40.41
N GLU A 376 -53.72 -8.97 -40.07
CA GLU A 376 -53.37 -8.08 -38.95
C GLU A 376 -53.34 -8.82 -37.59
N GLN A 377 -54.08 -9.92 -37.50
CA GLN A 377 -54.09 -10.86 -36.37
C GLN A 377 -52.72 -11.52 -36.13
N VAL A 378 -51.95 -11.80 -37.19
CA VAL A 378 -50.57 -12.35 -37.09
C VAL A 378 -49.61 -11.29 -36.53
N ALA A 379 -49.81 -10.02 -36.88
CA ALA A 379 -49.04 -8.91 -36.32
C ALA A 379 -49.36 -8.69 -34.83
N GLN A 380 -50.64 -8.76 -34.44
CA GLN A 380 -51.03 -8.69 -33.02
C GLN A 380 -50.44 -9.83 -32.19
N GLU A 381 -50.51 -11.08 -32.65
CA GLU A 381 -49.87 -12.20 -31.97
C GLU A 381 -48.34 -12.04 -31.84
N GLY A 382 -47.68 -11.55 -32.89
CA GLY A 382 -46.24 -11.26 -32.87
C GLY A 382 -45.87 -10.21 -31.83
N VAL A 383 -46.63 -9.10 -31.78
CA VAL A 383 -46.47 -8.05 -30.78
C VAL A 383 -46.70 -8.60 -29.36
N GLN A 384 -47.76 -9.38 -29.14
CA GLN A 384 -48.08 -9.92 -27.82
C GLN A 384 -46.99 -10.87 -27.30
N LYS A 385 -46.47 -11.76 -28.15
CA LYS A 385 -45.33 -12.64 -27.82
C LYS A 385 -44.06 -11.85 -27.49
N LEU A 386 -43.79 -10.75 -28.20
CA LEU A 386 -42.66 -9.86 -27.90
C LEU A 386 -42.82 -9.14 -26.55
N TRP A 387 -44.04 -8.74 -26.16
CA TRP A 387 -44.31 -8.17 -24.83
C TRP A 387 -44.11 -9.19 -23.70
N GLU A 388 -44.52 -10.45 -23.89
CA GLU A 388 -44.29 -11.51 -22.91
C GLU A 388 -42.79 -11.83 -22.74
N VAL A 389 -42.05 -11.96 -23.85
CA VAL A 389 -40.59 -12.15 -23.83
C VAL A 389 -39.90 -10.98 -23.12
N LEU A 390 -40.24 -9.72 -23.45
CA LEU A 390 -39.68 -8.54 -22.81
C LEU A 390 -40.02 -8.45 -21.31
N SER A 391 -41.19 -8.91 -20.90
CA SER A 391 -41.62 -8.94 -19.49
C SER A 391 -40.85 -10.01 -18.70
N ASN A 392 -40.71 -11.22 -19.26
CA ASN A 392 -39.96 -12.31 -18.64
C ASN A 392 -38.45 -12.00 -18.57
N GLU A 393 -37.87 -11.39 -19.61
CA GLU A 393 -36.47 -10.94 -19.63
C GLU A 393 -36.20 -9.87 -18.57
N LYS A 394 -37.13 -8.90 -18.40
CA LYS A 394 -37.04 -7.92 -17.30
C LYS A 394 -37.09 -8.60 -15.93
N ARG A 395 -37.96 -9.60 -15.74
CA ARG A 395 -38.03 -10.37 -14.49
C ARG A 395 -36.73 -11.13 -14.21
N ALA A 396 -36.21 -11.86 -15.20
CA ALA A 396 -34.96 -12.60 -15.09
C ALA A 396 -33.78 -11.69 -14.67
N ARG A 397 -33.65 -10.51 -15.31
CA ARG A 397 -32.63 -9.51 -14.92
C ARG A 397 -32.80 -9.00 -13.49
N THR A 398 -34.03 -8.82 -13.01
CA THR A 398 -34.25 -8.44 -11.59
C THR A 398 -33.94 -9.58 -10.62
N GLU A 399 -34.28 -10.83 -10.96
CA GLU A 399 -34.00 -12.01 -10.14
C GLU A 399 -32.49 -12.28 -10.06
N ASP A 400 -31.76 -12.15 -11.16
CA ASP A 400 -30.30 -12.30 -11.16
C ASP A 400 -29.60 -11.12 -10.48
N ASN A 401 -30.09 -9.89 -10.60
CA ASN A 401 -29.57 -8.78 -9.80
C ASN A 401 -29.75 -9.04 -8.29
N ILE A 402 -30.90 -9.58 -7.88
CA ILE A 402 -31.14 -10.01 -6.48
C ILE A 402 -30.19 -11.17 -6.09
N ARG A 403 -29.96 -12.14 -6.99
CA ARG A 403 -29.05 -13.29 -6.79
C ARG A 403 -27.62 -12.82 -6.57
N TRP A 404 -27.09 -11.96 -7.44
CA TRP A 404 -25.75 -11.37 -7.32
C TRP A 404 -25.64 -10.45 -6.10
N SER A 405 -26.64 -9.60 -5.85
CA SER A 405 -26.70 -8.72 -4.67
C SER A 405 -26.76 -9.49 -3.35
N ARG A 406 -27.22 -10.75 -3.35
CA ARG A 406 -27.17 -11.64 -2.18
C ARG A 406 -25.79 -12.28 -2.05
N LYS A 407 -25.28 -12.88 -3.13
CA LYS A 407 -23.96 -13.53 -3.16
C LYS A 407 -22.82 -12.57 -2.80
N THR A 408 -22.91 -11.31 -3.21
CA THR A 408 -21.93 -10.27 -2.84
C THR A 408 -21.92 -10.04 -1.33
N ARG A 409 -23.10 -9.91 -0.69
CA ARG A 409 -23.21 -9.77 0.78
C ARG A 409 -22.76 -11.02 1.53
N GLU A 410 -23.05 -12.21 1.02
CA GLU A 410 -22.55 -13.48 1.59
C GLU A 410 -21.00 -13.51 1.59
N LEU A 411 -20.36 -13.09 0.50
CA LEU A 411 -18.91 -12.97 0.38
C LEU A 411 -18.33 -11.82 1.23
N GLU A 412 -19.01 -10.68 1.35
CA GLU A 412 -18.61 -9.58 2.24
C GLU A 412 -18.62 -10.02 3.71
N ASP A 413 -19.67 -10.73 4.14
CA ASP A 413 -19.77 -11.34 5.47
C ASP A 413 -18.66 -12.37 5.72
N GLU A 414 -18.32 -13.20 4.72
CA GLU A 414 -17.21 -14.15 4.81
C GLU A 414 -15.85 -13.44 4.89
N CYS A 415 -15.60 -12.44 4.05
CA CYS A 415 -14.39 -11.62 4.14
C CYS A 415 -14.28 -10.89 5.50
N GLN A 416 -15.39 -10.44 6.08
CA GLN A 416 -15.40 -9.82 7.40
C GLN A 416 -15.14 -10.84 8.51
N LYS A 417 -15.74 -12.04 8.45
CA LYS A 417 -15.45 -13.15 9.38
C LYS A 417 -13.96 -13.53 9.31
N LEU A 418 -13.40 -13.71 8.11
CA LEU A 418 -11.98 -14.01 7.90
C LEU A 418 -11.06 -12.91 8.44
N ARG A 419 -11.41 -11.63 8.24
CA ARG A 419 -10.67 -10.49 8.78
C ARG A 419 -10.67 -10.48 10.31
N ILE A 420 -11.80 -10.80 10.94
CA ILE A 420 -11.92 -10.95 12.40
C ILE A 420 -11.11 -12.16 12.89
N SER A 421 -11.18 -13.31 12.20
CA SER A 421 -10.38 -14.50 12.53
C SER A 421 -8.86 -14.24 12.43
N LEU A 422 -8.40 -13.53 11.40
CA LEU A 422 -7.01 -13.10 11.26
C LEU A 422 -6.60 -12.14 12.38
N SER A 423 -7.44 -11.15 12.71
CA SER A 423 -7.19 -10.24 13.83
C SER A 423 -7.11 -10.98 15.18
N ASN A 424 -7.96 -11.99 15.39
CA ASN A 424 -7.95 -12.80 16.60
C ASN A 424 -6.74 -13.74 16.66
N ALA A 425 -6.27 -14.27 15.52
CA ALA A 425 -5.04 -15.05 15.45
C ALA A 425 -3.79 -14.18 15.71
N ALA A 426 -3.77 -12.96 15.18
CA ALA A 426 -2.72 -11.96 15.46
C ALA A 426 -2.74 -11.49 16.93
N ALA A 427 -3.91 -11.40 17.57
CA ALA A 427 -4.02 -11.12 19.00
C ALA A 427 -3.67 -12.33 19.89
N SER A 428 -3.82 -13.56 19.38
CA SER A 428 -3.54 -14.82 20.09
C SER A 428 -2.10 -15.32 19.93
N THR A 429 -1.25 -14.63 19.16
CA THR A 429 0.16 -14.96 19.01
C THR A 429 0.98 -14.22 20.08
N PRO A 430 1.49 -14.90 21.13
CA PRO A 430 2.20 -14.22 22.21
C PRO A 430 3.53 -13.68 21.70
N VAL A 431 3.70 -12.36 21.79
CA VAL A 431 4.99 -11.68 21.52
C VAL A 431 5.99 -12.12 22.59
N ARG A 432 6.80 -13.13 22.26
CA ARG A 432 7.94 -13.55 23.07
C ARG A 432 8.95 -12.40 23.17
N ARG A 433 9.13 -11.90 24.38
CA ARG A 433 10.37 -11.29 24.87
C ARG A 433 11.10 -12.33 25.72
#